data_AF-A0A2E4PAZ4-F1
#
_entry.id   AF-A0A2E4PAZ4-F1
#
_cell.length_a   1.000
_cell.length_b   1.000
_cell.length_c   1.000
_cell.angle_alpha   90.00
_cell.angle_beta   90.00
_cell.angle_gamma   90.00
#
_symmetry.space_group_name_H-M   'P 1'
#
loop_
_entity.id
_entity.type
_entity.pdbx_description
1 polymer ?
#
loop_
_entity_poly.entity_id
_entity_poly.type
_entity_poly.pdbx_seq_one_letter_code
_entity_poly.pdbx_strand_id
1 'polypeptide(L)'
;MKKAAVLLFGLFCMASCGDGAKEPERLLSEDEMANILYDITVLQAMRAHQPKYLLDNNVSTTDYIYQKYKIDSATFAQNNTYYASDLDKYDRIHKKVTDRVNKEKAAFEDKKDTLKTELNKQLGPNAMKKMGLEKQEE
;
A
#
# COMPACT_ATOMS: atom_id res chain seq x y z
N MET A 1 35.98 35.28 -3.13
CA MET A 1 35.06 34.26 -3.69
C MET A 1 34.65 33.20 -2.67
N LYS A 2 35.56 32.58 -1.91
CA LYS A 2 35.23 31.54 -0.90
C LYS A 2 34.25 32.00 0.19
N LYS A 3 34.41 33.23 0.72
CA LYS A 3 33.53 33.81 1.75
C LYS A 3 32.11 34.11 1.23
N ALA A 4 31.99 34.53 -0.03
CA ALA A 4 30.70 34.77 -0.67
C ALA A 4 29.96 33.45 -0.96
N ALA A 5 30.68 32.40 -1.35
CA ALA A 5 30.11 31.06 -1.51
C ALA A 5 29.59 30.48 -0.19
N VAL A 6 30.32 30.68 0.92
CA VAL A 6 29.89 30.26 2.26
C VAL A 6 28.64 31.04 2.72
N LEU A 7 28.55 32.33 2.43
CA LEU A 7 27.37 33.14 2.74
C LEU A 7 26.15 32.73 1.89
N LEU A 8 26.34 32.46 0.60
CA LEU A 8 25.28 31.95 -0.29
C LEU A 8 24.79 30.56 0.14
N PHE A 9 25.71 29.68 0.53
CA PHE A 9 25.37 28.36 1.05
C PHE A 9 24.61 28.46 2.38
N GLY A 10 25.04 29.35 3.29
CA GLY A 10 24.34 29.62 4.55
C GLY A 10 22.93 30.20 4.34
N LEU A 11 22.75 31.08 3.35
CA LEU A 11 21.44 31.65 3.00
C LEU A 11 20.50 30.60 2.37
N PHE A 12 21.04 29.69 1.56
CA PHE A 12 20.28 28.57 0.99
C PHE A 12 19.78 27.59 2.06
N CYS A 13 20.58 27.33 3.10
CA CYS A 13 20.17 26.48 4.22
C CYS A 13 19.01 27.09 5.04
N MET A 14 18.90 28.42 5.12
CA MET A 14 17.82 29.09 5.84
C MET A 14 16.49 29.14 5.06
N ALA A 15 16.52 28.99 3.74
CA ALA A 15 15.32 28.91 2.90
C ALA A 15 14.62 27.54 2.95
N SER A 16 15.21 26.54 3.61
CA SER A 16 14.64 25.19 3.74
C SER A 16 13.66 25.05 4.91
N CYS A 17 13.40 26.11 5.68
CA CYS A 17 12.34 26.12 6.69
C CYS A 17 11.00 26.28 5.97
N GLY A 18 10.50 25.16 5.44
CA GLY A 18 9.26 25.11 4.69
C GLY A 18 8.09 25.48 5.58
N ASP A 19 7.28 26.44 5.13
CA ASP A 19 5.91 26.58 5.59
C ASP A 19 5.25 25.19 5.61
N GLY A 20 4.49 24.89 6.66
CA GLY A 20 3.77 23.62 6.79
C GLY A 20 3.04 23.25 5.49
N ALA A 21 2.86 21.95 5.22
CA ALA A 21 2.32 21.52 3.94
C ALA A 21 1.00 22.23 3.64
N LYS A 22 0.94 22.85 2.46
CA LYS A 22 -0.25 23.55 2.00
C LYS A 22 -1.40 22.57 1.87
N GLU A 23 -2.58 22.99 2.30
CA GLU A 23 -3.78 22.18 2.12
C GLU A 23 -4.05 21.99 0.61
N PRO A 24 -4.30 20.74 0.15
CA PRO A 24 -4.61 20.45 -1.24
C PRO A 24 -5.89 21.14 -1.70
N GLU A 25 -6.00 21.47 -2.99
CA GLU A 25 -7.25 22.03 -3.56
C GLU A 25 -8.43 21.08 -3.36
N ARG A 26 -8.17 19.78 -3.44
CA ARG A 26 -9.10 18.73 -3.04
C ARG A 26 -8.46 17.88 -1.95
N LEU A 27 -8.83 18.15 -0.70
CA LEU A 27 -8.46 17.32 0.43
C LEU A 27 -9.26 16.00 0.42
N LEU A 28 -8.56 14.88 0.32
CA LEU A 28 -9.09 13.54 0.50
C LEU A 28 -9.21 13.27 2.00
N SER A 29 -10.23 12.54 2.42
CA SER A 29 -10.34 12.09 3.81
C SER A 29 -9.26 11.06 4.17
N GLU A 30 -8.99 10.86 5.47
CA GLU A 30 -8.07 9.81 5.94
C GLU A 30 -8.49 8.42 5.45
N ASP A 31 -9.80 8.16 5.35
CA ASP A 31 -10.34 6.88 4.87
C ASP A 31 -10.20 6.72 3.35
N GLU A 32 -10.40 7.78 2.56
CA GLU A 32 -10.09 7.76 1.12
C GLU A 32 -8.61 7.49 0.87
N MET A 33 -7.72 8.16 1.60
CA MET A 33 -6.28 7.92 1.51
C MET A 33 -5.90 6.49 1.94
N ALA A 34 -6.49 5.98 3.02
CA ALA A 34 -6.26 4.60 3.44
C ALA A 34 -6.74 3.60 2.38
N ASN A 35 -7.88 3.84 1.72
CA ASN A 35 -8.36 2.99 0.64
C ASN A 35 -7.42 3.01 -0.58
N ILE A 36 -6.97 4.20 -0.99
CA ILE A 36 -5.99 4.37 -2.09
C ILE A 36 -4.70 3.61 -1.78
N LEU A 37 -4.12 3.81 -0.60
CA LEU A 37 -2.87 3.18 -0.20
C LEU A 37 -3.00 1.67 -0.08
N TYR A 38 -4.13 1.17 0.45
CA TYR A 38 -4.40 -0.26 0.48
C TYR A 38 -4.41 -0.88 -0.92
N ASP A 39 -5.11 -0.28 -1.90
CA ASP A 39 -5.13 -0.80 -3.26
C ASP A 39 -3.75 -0.74 -3.94
N ILE A 40 -2.99 0.33 -3.67
CA ILE A 40 -1.59 0.44 -4.13
C ILE A 40 -0.78 -0.73 -3.57
N THR A 41 -0.87 -1.02 -2.26
CA THR A 41 -0.17 -2.13 -1.62
C THR A 41 -0.54 -3.48 -2.25
N VAL A 42 -1.83 -3.73 -2.49
CA VAL A 42 -2.29 -4.97 -3.14
C VAL A 42 -1.74 -5.09 -4.57
N LEU A 43 -1.84 -4.03 -5.37
CA LEU A 43 -1.32 -4.03 -6.75
C LEU A 43 0.20 -4.18 -6.80
N GLN A 44 0.93 -3.61 -5.85
CA GLN A 44 2.37 -3.78 -5.71
C GLN A 44 2.72 -5.23 -5.35
N ALA A 45 2.01 -5.85 -4.42
CA ALA A 45 2.19 -7.25 -4.07
C ALA A 45 1.91 -8.16 -5.28
N MET A 46 0.83 -7.91 -6.03
CA MET A 46 0.53 -8.61 -7.28
C MET A 46 1.64 -8.44 -8.31
N ARG A 47 2.17 -7.23 -8.48
CA ARG A 47 3.28 -6.97 -9.39
C ARG A 47 4.56 -7.72 -8.98
N ALA A 48 4.83 -7.82 -7.68
CA ALA A 48 6.00 -8.51 -7.16
C ALA A 48 5.91 -10.04 -7.30
N HIS A 49 4.74 -10.64 -7.03
CA HIS A 49 4.57 -12.09 -6.99
C HIS A 49 3.97 -12.71 -8.25
N GLN A 50 3.11 -11.98 -8.96
CA GLN A 50 2.40 -12.44 -10.16
C GLN A 50 2.30 -11.34 -11.24
N PRO A 51 3.44 -10.81 -11.74
CA PRO A 51 3.45 -9.69 -12.69
C PRO A 51 2.68 -9.98 -13.99
N LYS A 52 2.67 -11.25 -14.44
CA LYS A 52 1.95 -11.67 -15.65
C LYS A 52 0.46 -11.34 -15.59
N TYR A 53 -0.18 -11.46 -14.42
CA TYR A 53 -1.61 -11.19 -14.29
C TYR A 53 -1.94 -9.73 -14.59
N LEU A 54 -1.09 -8.78 -14.16
CA LEU A 54 -1.28 -7.37 -14.48
C LEU A 54 -0.95 -7.07 -15.95
N LEU A 55 0.10 -7.69 -16.49
CA LEU A 55 0.53 -7.48 -17.88
C LEU A 55 -0.51 -8.01 -18.88
N ASP A 56 -1.00 -9.23 -18.68
CA ASP A 56 -1.95 -9.89 -19.58
C ASP A 56 -3.32 -9.19 -19.59
N ASN A 57 -3.65 -8.47 -18.52
CA ASN A 57 -4.87 -7.67 -18.41
C ASN A 57 -4.65 -6.17 -18.67
N ASN A 58 -3.46 -5.78 -19.14
CA ASN A 58 -3.07 -4.39 -19.40
C ASN A 58 -3.36 -3.43 -18.21
N VAL A 59 -3.19 -3.91 -16.98
CA VAL A 59 -3.46 -3.13 -15.77
C VAL A 59 -2.21 -2.37 -15.35
N SER A 60 -2.28 -1.04 -15.48
CA SER A 60 -1.34 -0.10 -14.89
C SER A 60 -1.81 0.28 -13.48
N THR A 61 -0.95 0.13 -12.47
CA THR A 61 -1.27 0.48 -11.08
C THR A 61 -1.74 1.93 -10.98
N THR A 62 -1.01 2.86 -11.59
CA THR A 62 -1.31 4.29 -11.55
C THR A 62 -2.66 4.58 -12.20
N ASP A 63 -2.90 4.05 -13.41
CA ASP A 63 -4.13 4.31 -14.14
C ASP A 63 -5.34 3.72 -13.43
N TYR A 64 -5.20 2.52 -12.86
CA TYR A 64 -6.25 1.88 -12.07
C TYR A 64 -6.65 2.75 -10.86
N ILE A 65 -5.68 3.26 -10.11
CA ILE A 65 -5.94 4.10 -8.92
C ILE A 65 -6.63 5.40 -9.32
N TYR A 66 -6.13 6.10 -10.34
CA TYR A 66 -6.70 7.37 -10.78
C TYR A 66 -8.13 7.21 -11.29
N GLN A 67 -8.40 6.14 -12.05
CA GLN A 67 -9.75 5.84 -12.53
C GLN A 67 -10.70 5.45 -11.39
N LYS A 68 -10.27 4.56 -10.48
CA LYS A 68 -11.11 4.06 -9.38
C LYS A 68 -11.52 5.16 -8.42
N TYR A 69 -10.57 6.02 -8.02
CA TYR A 69 -10.80 7.08 -7.03
C TYR A 69 -11.16 8.43 -7.64
N LYS A 70 -11.19 8.52 -8.97
CA LYS A 70 -11.44 9.77 -9.71
C LYS A 70 -10.51 10.89 -9.24
N ILE A 71 -9.22 10.58 -9.16
CA ILE A 71 -8.16 11.50 -8.77
C ILE A 71 -7.12 11.57 -9.88
N ASP A 72 -6.30 12.61 -9.91
CA ASP A 72 -5.12 12.71 -10.75
C ASP A 72 -3.83 12.64 -9.93
N SER A 73 -2.69 12.70 -10.61
CA SER A 73 -1.37 12.66 -9.99
C SER A 73 -1.13 13.84 -9.06
N ALA A 74 -1.62 15.03 -9.42
CA ALA A 74 -1.46 16.24 -8.61
C ALA A 74 -2.23 16.13 -7.29
N THR A 75 -3.51 15.71 -7.36
CA THR A 75 -4.37 15.48 -6.19
C THR A 75 -3.72 14.46 -5.25
N PHE A 76 -3.25 13.33 -5.77
CA PHE A 76 -2.58 12.33 -4.94
C PHE A 76 -1.30 12.87 -4.29
N ALA A 77 -0.42 13.52 -5.07
CA ALA A 77 0.84 14.05 -4.58
C ALA A 77 0.63 15.11 -3.48
N GLN A 78 -0.30 16.05 -3.70
CA GLN A 78 -0.62 17.09 -2.73
C GLN A 78 -1.17 16.49 -1.42
N ASN A 79 -2.11 15.55 -1.50
CA ASN A 79 -2.66 14.88 -0.32
C ASN A 79 -1.59 14.05 0.41
N ASN A 80 -0.74 13.33 -0.32
CA ASN A 80 0.36 12.58 0.27
C ASN A 80 1.33 13.51 1.03
N THR A 81 1.70 14.66 0.43
CA THR A 81 2.53 15.67 1.10
C THR A 81 1.83 16.30 2.31
N TYR A 82 0.54 16.62 2.20
CA TYR A 82 -0.26 17.16 3.29
C TYR A 82 -0.27 16.22 4.49
N TYR A 83 -0.62 14.95 4.29
CA TYR A 83 -0.66 13.98 5.38
C TYR A 83 0.74 13.67 5.92
N ALA A 84 1.78 13.59 5.07
CA ALA A 84 3.15 13.37 5.51
C ALA A 84 3.71 14.52 6.38
N SER A 85 3.06 15.69 6.40
CA SER A 85 3.45 16.81 7.27
C SER A 85 2.98 16.66 8.73
N ASP A 86 2.02 15.77 8.99
CA ASP A 86 1.49 15.45 10.31
C ASP A 86 1.65 13.94 10.53
N LEU A 87 2.73 13.57 11.23
CA LEU A 87 3.11 12.17 11.42
C LEU A 87 2.02 11.36 12.14
N ASP A 88 1.27 11.97 13.06
CA ASP A 88 0.20 11.28 13.79
C ASP A 88 -0.98 10.98 12.86
N LYS A 89 -1.36 11.90 11.97
CA LYS A 89 -2.37 11.63 10.93
C LYS A 89 -1.89 10.56 9.96
N TYR A 90 -0.65 10.65 9.52
CA TYR A 90 -0.11 9.72 8.53
C TYR A 90 0.00 8.29 9.09
N ASP A 91 0.45 8.15 10.33
CA ASP A 91 0.49 6.85 11.03
C ASP A 91 -0.90 6.23 11.14
N ARG A 92 -1.94 7.00 11.50
CA ARG A 92 -3.32 6.50 11.54
C ARG A 92 -3.80 5.95 10.20
N ILE A 93 -3.47 6.63 9.10
CA ILE A 93 -3.81 6.16 7.74
C ILE A 93 -3.11 4.82 7.46
N HIS A 94 -1.80 4.73 7.68
CA HIS A 94 -1.02 3.50 7.44
C HIS A 94 -1.43 2.35 8.38
N LYS A 95 -1.82 2.65 9.62
CA LYS A 95 -2.37 1.68 10.55
C LYS A 95 -3.68 1.09 10.01
N LYS A 96 -4.60 1.91 9.49
CA LYS A 96 -5.84 1.41 8.86
C LYS A 96 -5.55 0.46 7.70
N VAL A 97 -4.56 0.79 6.86
CA VAL A 97 -4.11 -0.08 5.76
C VAL A 97 -3.59 -1.42 6.31
N THR A 98 -2.68 -1.36 7.27
CA THR A 98 -2.05 -2.54 7.89
C THR A 98 -3.07 -3.44 8.58
N ASP A 99 -3.98 -2.86 9.36
CA ASP A 99 -5.05 -3.59 10.05
C ASP A 99 -5.98 -4.28 9.06
N ARG A 100 -6.32 -3.61 7.94
CA ARG A 100 -7.12 -4.21 6.87
C ARG A 100 -6.40 -5.39 6.21
N VAL A 101 -5.12 -5.23 5.86
CA VAL A 101 -4.32 -6.32 5.27
C VAL A 101 -4.25 -7.52 6.21
N ASN A 102 -3.98 -7.29 7.49
CA ASN A 102 -3.90 -8.35 8.49
C ASN A 102 -5.25 -9.07 8.67
N LYS A 103 -6.35 -8.31 8.72
CA LYS A 103 -7.71 -8.87 8.81
C LYS A 103 -8.03 -9.76 7.62
N GLU A 104 -7.72 -9.30 6.41
CA GLU A 104 -7.99 -10.08 5.20
C GLU A 104 -7.09 -11.32 5.13
N LYS A 105 -5.80 -11.20 5.48
CA LYS A 105 -4.88 -12.34 5.58
C LYS A 105 -5.41 -13.41 6.53
N ALA A 106 -5.85 -13.02 7.73
CA ALA A 106 -6.42 -13.96 8.70
C ALA A 106 -7.66 -14.68 8.13
N ALA A 107 -8.57 -13.94 7.48
CA ALA A 107 -9.75 -14.52 6.86
C ALA A 107 -9.40 -15.51 5.73
N PHE A 108 -8.35 -15.26 4.95
CA PHE A 108 -7.85 -16.19 3.93
C PHE A 108 -7.24 -17.46 4.54
N GLU A 109 -6.46 -17.33 5.62
CA GLU A 109 -5.87 -18.46 6.34
C GLU A 109 -6.93 -19.37 6.96
N ASP A 110 -7.95 -18.80 7.63
CA ASP A 110 -9.07 -19.55 8.19
C ASP A 110 -9.82 -20.35 7.12
N LYS A 111 -10.06 -19.71 5.96
CA LYS A 111 -10.72 -20.36 4.83
C LYS A 111 -9.86 -21.47 4.24
N LYS A 112 -8.55 -21.26 4.13
CA LYS A 112 -7.59 -22.26 3.64
C LYS A 112 -7.60 -23.51 4.53
N ASP A 113 -7.59 -23.32 5.85
CA ASP A 113 -7.61 -24.43 6.82
C ASP A 113 -8.93 -25.19 6.82
N THR A 114 -10.05 -24.47 6.69
CA THR A 114 -11.38 -25.09 6.53
C THR A 114 -11.43 -25.95 5.27
N LEU A 115 -10.95 -25.42 4.13
CA LEU A 115 -10.92 -26.14 2.86
C LEU A 115 -10.00 -27.36 2.90
N LYS A 116 -8.81 -27.24 3.51
CA LYS A 116 -7.89 -28.38 3.71
C LYS A 116 -8.55 -29.48 4.55
N THR A 117 -9.25 -29.10 5.62
CA THR A 117 -9.94 -30.05 6.50
C THR A 117 -11.04 -30.81 5.74
N GLU A 118 -11.84 -30.10 4.95
CA GLU A 118 -12.90 -30.70 4.15
C GLU A 118 -12.33 -31.62 3.05
N LEU A 119 -11.26 -31.17 2.38
CA LEU A 119 -10.58 -31.97 1.36
C LEU A 119 -9.99 -33.26 1.94
N ASN A 120 -9.42 -33.21 3.15
CA ASN A 120 -8.89 -34.39 3.84
C ASN A 120 -9.99 -35.39 4.22
N LYS A 121 -11.19 -34.91 4.60
CA LYS A 121 -12.34 -35.79 4.86
C LYS A 121 -12.79 -36.53 3.59
N GLN A 122 -12.70 -35.88 2.42
CA GLN A 122 -13.16 -36.45 1.15
C GLN A 122 -12.13 -37.37 0.49
N LEU A 123 -10.84 -36.99 0.52
CA LEU A 123 -9.78 -37.69 -0.23
C LEU A 123 -8.91 -38.61 0.64
N GLY A 124 -8.95 -38.44 1.97
CA GLY A 124 -8.10 -39.15 2.91
C GLY A 124 -6.64 -38.68 2.93
N PRO A 125 -5.87 -39.07 3.97
CA PRO A 125 -4.54 -38.51 4.26
C PRO A 125 -3.48 -38.84 3.19
N ASN A 126 -3.58 -40.01 2.56
CA ASN A 126 -2.62 -40.43 1.53
C ASN A 126 -2.72 -39.58 0.25
N ALA A 127 -3.92 -39.11 -0.11
CA ALA A 127 -4.13 -38.23 -1.25
C ALA A 127 -3.62 -36.81 -0.96
N MET A 128 -3.85 -36.30 0.26
CA MET A 128 -3.35 -34.99 0.71
C MET A 128 -1.82 -34.90 0.67
N LYS A 129 -1.14 -35.96 1.12
CA LYS A 129 0.33 -36.08 1.09
C LYS A 129 0.89 -36.03 -0.34
N LYS A 130 0.24 -36.70 -1.28
CA LYS A 130 0.67 -36.72 -2.69
C LYS A 130 0.52 -35.34 -3.37
N MET A 131 -0.37 -34.48 -2.88
CA MET A 131 -0.63 -33.14 -3.41
C MET A 131 0.19 -32.04 -2.72
N GLY A 132 1.04 -32.37 -1.73
CA GLY A 132 1.86 -31.39 -1.02
C GLY A 132 1.06 -30.42 -0.13
N LEU A 133 -0.12 -30.83 0.33
CA LEU A 133 -1.02 -30.01 1.16
C LEU A 133 -0.88 -30.25 2.67
N GLU A 134 0.17 -30.96 3.09
CA GLU A 134 0.48 -31.17 4.51
C GLU A 134 0.73 -29.82 5.21
N LYS A 135 0.43 -29.74 6.52
CA LYS A 135 0.73 -28.54 7.29
C LYS A 135 2.24 -28.31 7.25
N GLN A 136 2.67 -27.19 6.67
CA GLN A 136 3.99 -26.66 6.94
C GLN A 136 3.92 -26.12 8.37
N GLU A 137 4.53 -26.83 9.30
CA GLU A 137 4.83 -26.28 10.63
C GLU A 137 5.98 -25.30 10.43
N GLU A 138 5.68 -23.99 10.57
CA GLU A 138 6.69 -22.95 10.80
C GLU A 138 7.10 -22.91 12.27
#